data_AF-A0A840G345-F1
#
_entry.id   AF-A0A840G345-F1
#
_cell.length_a   1.000
_cell.length_b   1.000
_cell.length_c   1.000
_cell.angle_alpha   90.00
_cell.angle_beta   90.00
_cell.angle_gamma   90.00
#
_symmetry.space_group_name_H-M   'P 1'
#
loop_
_entity.id
_entity.type
_entity.pdbx_description
1 polymer ?
#
loop_
_entity_poly.entity_id
_entity_poly.type
_entity_poly.pdbx_seq_one_letter_code
_entity_poly.pdbx_strand_id
1 'polypeptide(L)'
;MQSARTEIGPIYRSIGVPDIDDNPLLAHLRLPPENDSEAFLALGLQAKFNPEERELPTSIRRLRVNRLRRFFVPSLPAHRRALIGITSQMFDSYMARNPMTPEGQAILYGGPTSEPFRSTISFVAGHSGMGKSTLLDRILSYAGNQVCRHTTFRETEFPETQILWLRRNLPEHCTLGTLCSTFGDHTDNVLRTTLYGGIFSKLKGDRSLYLKEIRKIVTNHHVGMLVLDEFQNLSLMGVGAAKIIALLVNLRDELGLPIVVIGTYKALKLLEGTMSSARRLCEGGFFDLERPMSHEDDAWDLLCSAAWKYQWVRKPVEYSNEVAEALYDVSQGISGIMLSVLAAAQLAAMEDDGVETVDADLIRKVYLERMSPLHPAIRILQSGDPRLMDQFDDLYRNAYPTIDRSEDEMGACEHPSEVEASADSEAPPDSQTPNAKTKAKPGQRPLQGPEATSALTEEQIRKLVMADSINDLLPLLDR
;
A
#
# COMPACT_ATOMS: atom_id res chain seq x y z
N MET A 1 -10.55 25.76 29.25
CA MET A 1 -10.39 24.41 29.83
C MET A 1 -11.06 23.44 28.88
N GLN A 2 -10.30 22.91 27.91
CA GLN A 2 -10.77 21.81 27.08
C GLN A 2 -10.81 20.56 27.97
N SER A 3 -11.96 19.89 28.03
CA SER A 3 -12.10 18.65 28.78
C SER A 3 -11.08 17.65 28.24
N ALA A 4 -10.17 17.19 29.09
CA ALA A 4 -9.32 16.06 28.80
C ALA A 4 -10.23 14.89 28.44
N ARG A 5 -10.28 14.52 27.15
CA ARG A 5 -10.79 13.22 26.75
C ARG A 5 -9.95 12.22 27.52
N THR A 6 -10.56 11.47 28.44
CA THR A 6 -9.89 10.38 29.14
C THR A 6 -9.50 9.39 28.05
N GLU A 7 -8.23 9.39 27.66
CA GLU A 7 -7.72 8.41 26.70
C GLU A 7 -7.85 7.03 27.36
N ILE A 8 -8.80 6.25 26.85
CA ILE A 8 -9.09 4.91 27.37
C ILE A 8 -7.87 4.06 27.01
N GLY A 9 -7.15 3.59 28.03
CA GLY A 9 -6.01 2.69 27.86
C GLY A 9 -6.42 1.37 27.18
N PRO A 10 -5.44 0.58 26.70
CA PRO A 10 -5.73 -0.67 26.00
C PRO A 10 -6.45 -1.67 26.90
N ILE A 11 -7.35 -2.47 26.31
CA ILE A 11 -8.04 -3.55 27.00
C ILE A 11 -7.15 -4.80 26.95
N TYR A 12 -6.55 -5.16 28.08
CA TYR A 12 -5.76 -6.39 28.20
C TYR A 12 -6.67 -7.62 28.27
N ARG A 13 -6.22 -8.69 27.63
CA ARG A 13 -6.88 -9.99 27.54
C ARG A 13 -5.93 -11.05 28.09
N SER A 14 -6.50 -12.10 28.68
CA SER A 14 -5.74 -13.29 29.08
C SER A 14 -6.15 -14.44 28.17
N ILE A 15 -5.15 -15.09 27.60
CA ILE A 15 -5.29 -16.23 26.68
C ILE A 15 -4.69 -17.52 27.26
N GLY A 16 -4.17 -17.48 28.49
CA GLY A 16 -3.61 -18.64 29.19
C GLY A 16 -2.14 -18.92 28.85
N VAL A 17 -1.45 -17.98 28.19
CA VAL A 17 -0.03 -18.08 27.83
C VAL A 17 0.74 -17.01 28.61
N PRO A 18 1.51 -17.39 29.65
CA PRO A 18 2.20 -16.42 30.52
C PRO A 18 3.07 -15.41 29.76
N ASP A 19 3.80 -15.84 28.73
CA ASP A 19 4.70 -14.95 27.98
C ASP A 19 3.97 -13.79 27.28
N ILE A 20 2.68 -13.96 27.00
CA ILE A 20 1.80 -12.93 26.42
C ILE A 20 1.00 -12.25 27.51
N ASP A 21 0.37 -13.02 28.40
CA ASP A 21 -0.54 -12.54 29.44
C ASP A 21 0.18 -11.67 30.47
N ASP A 22 1.46 -11.93 30.75
CA ASP A 22 2.31 -11.21 31.70
C ASP A 22 3.07 -10.04 31.04
N ASN A 23 2.80 -9.77 29.75
CA ASN A 23 3.48 -8.72 28.99
C ASN A 23 2.49 -7.60 28.61
N PRO A 24 2.63 -6.38 29.18
CA PRO A 24 1.73 -5.28 28.86
C PRO A 24 1.78 -4.85 27.39
N LEU A 25 2.87 -5.15 26.68
CA LEU A 25 3.03 -4.81 25.27
C LEU A 25 2.31 -5.78 24.32
N LEU A 26 1.86 -6.95 24.82
CA LEU A 26 1.24 -8.02 24.03
C LEU A 26 -0.19 -8.35 24.43
N ALA A 27 -0.52 -8.30 25.73
CA ALA A 27 -1.80 -8.78 26.23
C ALA A 27 -3.04 -8.06 25.63
N HIS A 28 -2.86 -6.91 24.99
CA HIS A 28 -3.94 -6.19 24.30
C HIS A 28 -3.99 -6.40 22.78
N LEU A 29 -2.92 -6.96 22.20
CA LEU A 29 -2.80 -7.13 20.75
C LEU A 29 -3.62 -8.29 20.24
N ARG A 30 -3.99 -8.20 18.96
CA ARG A 30 -4.59 -9.32 18.23
C ARG A 30 -3.51 -10.34 17.90
N LEU A 31 -3.78 -11.62 18.19
CA LEU A 31 -2.86 -12.70 17.86
C LEU A 31 -2.66 -12.84 16.34
N PRO A 32 -1.49 -13.33 15.90
CA PRO A 32 -1.31 -13.76 14.52
C PRO A 32 -2.40 -14.76 14.10
N PRO A 33 -2.89 -14.72 12.84
CA PRO A 33 -3.90 -15.68 12.37
C PRO A 33 -3.40 -17.12 12.51
N GLU A 34 -4.29 -18.04 12.86
CA GLU A 34 -3.93 -19.45 13.06
C GLU A 34 -3.67 -20.20 11.74
N ASN A 35 -4.33 -19.76 10.66
CA ASN A 35 -4.30 -20.44 9.37
C ASN A 35 -4.52 -19.48 8.19
N ASP A 36 -4.29 -20.00 6.98
CA ASP A 36 -4.46 -19.29 5.72
C ASP A 36 -5.87 -18.69 5.55
N SER A 37 -6.93 -19.40 5.96
CA SER A 37 -8.30 -18.92 5.79
C SER A 37 -8.59 -17.71 6.68
N GLU A 38 -8.11 -17.71 7.93
CA GLU A 38 -8.21 -16.54 8.80
C GLU A 38 -7.39 -15.37 8.25
N ALA A 39 -6.15 -15.64 7.80
CA ALA A 39 -5.30 -14.61 7.19
C ALA A 39 -5.94 -14.00 5.93
N PHE A 40 -6.63 -14.81 5.12
CA PHE A 40 -7.39 -14.35 3.95
C PHE A 40 -8.50 -13.37 4.34
N LEU A 41 -9.31 -13.72 5.35
CA LEU A 41 -10.39 -12.86 5.84
C LEU A 41 -9.87 -11.59 6.50
N ALA A 42 -8.78 -11.70 7.26
CA ALA A 42 -8.12 -10.60 7.95
C ALA A 42 -7.58 -9.53 7.00
N LEU A 43 -6.90 -9.96 5.93
CA LEU A 43 -6.32 -9.04 4.94
C LEU A 43 -7.36 -8.46 4.00
N GLY A 44 -8.42 -9.20 3.69
CA GLY A 44 -9.46 -8.79 2.75
C GLY A 44 -10.01 -7.39 3.07
N LEU A 45 -10.10 -6.54 2.06
CA LEU A 45 -10.76 -5.24 2.12
C LEU A 45 -11.79 -5.17 0.99
N GLN A 46 -13.06 -5.27 1.37
CA GLN A 46 -14.17 -5.12 0.44
C GLN A 46 -14.47 -3.64 0.21
N ALA A 47 -14.68 -3.27 -1.04
CA ALA A 47 -15.18 -1.94 -1.35
C ALA A 47 -16.63 -1.83 -0.86
N LYS A 48 -17.00 -0.68 -0.28
CA LYS A 48 -18.41 -0.43 0.06
C LYS A 48 -19.22 -0.38 -1.24
N PHE A 49 -20.19 -1.27 -1.37
CA PHE A 49 -21.02 -1.36 -2.56
C PHE A 49 -22.41 -1.84 -2.19
N ASN A 50 -23.42 -1.13 -2.70
CA ASN A 50 -24.81 -1.55 -2.66
C ASN A 50 -25.32 -1.53 -4.11
N PRO A 51 -25.93 -2.62 -4.62
CA PRO A 51 -26.54 -2.64 -5.95
C PRO A 51 -27.49 -1.47 -6.26
N GLU A 52 -28.18 -0.92 -5.26
CA GLU A 52 -29.04 0.27 -5.41
C GLU A 52 -28.25 1.52 -5.84
N GLU A 53 -26.93 1.57 -5.58
CA GLU A 53 -26.08 2.68 -6.01
C GLU A 53 -26.00 2.79 -7.55
N ARG A 54 -26.39 1.75 -8.30
CA ARG A 54 -26.45 1.76 -9.78
C ARG A 54 -27.51 2.72 -10.33
N GLU A 55 -28.55 3.00 -9.54
CA GLU A 55 -29.63 3.93 -9.92
C GLU A 55 -29.31 5.40 -9.57
N LEU A 56 -28.21 5.65 -8.87
CA LEU A 56 -27.81 7.01 -8.52
C LEU A 56 -27.46 7.84 -9.77
N PRO A 57 -27.51 9.17 -9.68
CA PRO A 57 -27.01 10.05 -10.73
C PRO A 57 -25.58 9.70 -11.14
N THR A 58 -25.28 9.80 -12.44
CA THR A 58 -23.97 9.46 -13.01
C THR A 58 -22.82 10.17 -12.30
N SER A 59 -23.01 11.43 -11.90
CA SER A 59 -22.02 12.19 -11.13
C SER A 59 -21.63 11.50 -9.82
N ILE A 60 -22.59 10.92 -9.10
CA ILE A 60 -22.34 10.19 -7.85
C ILE A 60 -21.68 8.85 -8.14
N ARG A 61 -22.15 8.11 -9.15
CA ARG A 61 -21.59 6.81 -9.52
C ARG A 61 -20.13 6.90 -9.92
N ARG A 62 -19.75 7.94 -10.68
CA ARG A 62 -18.33 8.24 -11.00
C ARG A 62 -17.46 8.42 -9.74
N LEU A 63 -17.98 9.08 -8.70
CA LEU A 63 -17.28 9.19 -7.41
C LEU A 63 -17.19 7.84 -6.69
N ARG A 64 -18.22 6.99 -6.80
CA ARG A 64 -18.23 5.66 -6.17
C ARG A 64 -17.24 4.68 -6.80
N VAL A 65 -16.98 4.77 -8.11
CA VAL A 65 -15.96 3.96 -8.80
C VAL A 65 -14.59 4.07 -8.12
N ASN A 66 -14.24 5.24 -7.55
CA ASN A 66 -12.99 5.42 -6.81
C ASN A 66 -12.85 4.51 -5.58
N ARG A 67 -13.94 3.89 -5.09
CA ARG A 67 -13.87 2.89 -4.02
C ARG A 67 -13.11 1.63 -4.43
N LEU A 68 -12.94 1.34 -5.72
CA LEU A 68 -12.03 0.30 -6.20
C LEU A 68 -10.57 0.55 -5.80
N ARG A 69 -10.18 1.79 -5.49
CA ARG A 69 -8.86 2.10 -4.92
C ARG A 69 -8.72 1.63 -3.46
N ARG A 70 -9.83 1.31 -2.79
CA ARG A 70 -9.93 0.79 -1.42
C ARG A 70 -10.43 -0.66 -1.44
N PHE A 71 -9.90 -1.44 -2.37
CA PHE A 71 -10.18 -2.87 -2.53
C PHE A 71 -8.87 -3.64 -2.44
N PHE A 72 -8.88 -4.73 -1.68
CA PHE A 72 -7.73 -5.63 -1.57
C PHE A 72 -8.23 -7.05 -1.36
N VAL A 73 -7.72 -7.99 -2.17
CA VAL A 73 -7.98 -9.42 -2.03
C VAL A 73 -6.65 -10.14 -1.92
N PRO A 74 -6.39 -10.89 -0.84
CA PRO A 74 -5.13 -11.60 -0.63
C PRO A 74 -5.11 -12.90 -1.45
N SER A 75 -5.16 -12.79 -2.78
CA SER A 75 -5.24 -13.94 -3.69
C SER A 75 -3.98 -14.83 -3.60
N LEU A 76 -2.80 -14.21 -3.64
CA LEU A 76 -1.52 -14.92 -3.51
C LEU A 76 -1.31 -15.52 -2.10
N PRO A 77 -0.78 -16.76 -2.00
CA PRO A 77 -0.34 -17.34 -0.73
C PRO A 77 0.70 -16.50 0.02
N ALA A 78 1.55 -15.77 -0.72
CA ALA A 78 2.53 -14.87 -0.13
C ALA A 78 1.89 -13.75 0.71
N HIS A 79 0.70 -13.25 0.34
CA HIS A 79 -0.01 -12.26 1.15
C HIS A 79 -0.31 -12.78 2.55
N ARG A 80 -0.85 -14.00 2.64
CA ARG A 80 -1.27 -14.64 3.89
C ARG A 80 -0.07 -15.01 4.75
N ARG A 81 0.96 -15.58 4.13
CA ARG A 81 2.24 -15.87 4.80
C ARG A 81 2.92 -14.60 5.33
N ALA A 82 2.84 -13.48 4.60
CA ALA A 82 3.38 -12.21 5.06
C ALA A 82 2.68 -11.71 6.32
N LEU A 83 1.33 -11.78 6.37
CA LEU A 83 0.59 -11.41 7.58
C LEU A 83 1.02 -12.24 8.79
N ILE A 84 0.98 -13.57 8.66
CA ILE A 84 1.34 -14.47 9.75
C ILE A 84 2.80 -14.23 10.18
N GLY A 85 3.74 -14.25 9.24
CA GLY A 85 5.16 -14.10 9.54
C GLY A 85 5.52 -12.76 10.17
N ILE A 86 5.05 -11.64 9.61
CA ILE A 86 5.39 -10.30 10.11
C ILE A 86 4.76 -10.04 11.49
N THR A 87 3.51 -10.49 11.70
CA THR A 87 2.88 -10.34 13.02
C THR A 87 3.54 -11.22 14.07
N SER A 88 3.91 -12.47 13.73
CA SER A 88 4.68 -13.34 14.64
C SER A 88 6.02 -12.71 15.05
N GLN A 89 6.76 -12.11 14.11
CA GLN A 89 8.04 -11.43 14.43
C GLN A 89 7.87 -10.26 15.40
N MET A 90 6.78 -9.51 15.28
CA MET A 90 6.45 -8.44 16.22
C MET A 90 6.22 -9.02 17.62
N PHE A 91 5.48 -10.13 17.71
CA PHE A 91 5.23 -10.83 18.97
C PHE A 91 6.54 -11.32 19.59
N ASP A 92 7.38 -12.04 18.82
CA ASP A 92 8.67 -12.54 19.28
C ASP A 92 9.56 -11.42 19.83
N SER A 93 9.56 -10.26 19.15
CA SER A 93 10.32 -9.08 19.60
C SER A 93 9.82 -8.50 20.91
N TYR A 94 8.50 -8.44 21.12
CA TYR A 94 7.92 -7.96 22.36
C TYR A 94 8.06 -8.95 23.51
N MET A 95 7.97 -10.25 23.23
CA MET A 95 8.22 -11.32 24.21
C MET A 95 9.65 -11.20 24.76
N ALA A 96 10.64 -11.05 23.86
CA ALA A 96 12.03 -10.86 24.27
C ALA A 96 12.28 -9.55 25.02
N ARG A 97 11.55 -8.48 24.70
CA ARG A 97 11.72 -7.13 25.27
C ARG A 97 10.67 -6.80 26.34
N ASN A 98 10.18 -7.79 27.08
CA ASN A 98 9.15 -7.57 28.10
C ASN A 98 9.67 -6.59 29.18
N PRO A 99 9.04 -5.40 29.36
CA PRO A 99 9.48 -4.42 30.35
C PRO A 99 9.28 -4.87 31.79
N MET A 100 8.48 -5.92 32.03
CA MET A 100 8.23 -6.48 33.36
C MET A 100 9.26 -7.51 33.79
N THR A 101 10.19 -7.93 32.92
CA THR A 101 11.24 -8.91 33.24
C THR A 101 12.62 -8.27 33.29
N PRO A 102 13.52 -8.73 34.20
CA PRO A 102 14.91 -8.23 34.24
C PRO A 102 15.64 -8.42 32.91
N GLU A 103 15.43 -9.54 32.24
CA GLU A 103 16.03 -9.87 30.94
C GLU A 103 15.54 -8.94 29.84
N GLY A 104 14.24 -8.66 29.77
CA GLY A 104 13.68 -7.75 28.77
C GLY A 104 14.16 -6.31 28.97
N GLN A 105 14.26 -5.86 30.21
CA GLN A 105 14.89 -4.56 30.53
C GLN A 105 16.37 -4.52 30.13
N ALA A 106 17.13 -5.60 30.39
CA ALA A 106 18.52 -5.69 29.95
C ALA A 106 18.64 -5.60 28.43
N ILE A 107 17.79 -6.28 27.65
CA ILE A 107 17.78 -6.19 26.19
C ILE A 107 17.47 -4.76 25.72
N LEU A 108 16.43 -4.12 26.28
CA LEU A 108 16.04 -2.76 25.91
C LEU A 108 17.18 -1.75 26.15
N TYR A 109 17.79 -1.79 27.33
CA TYR A 109 18.80 -0.80 27.74
C TYR A 109 20.25 -1.19 27.42
N GLY A 110 20.47 -2.34 26.75
CA GLY A 110 21.81 -2.80 26.37
C GLY A 110 22.65 -3.32 27.54
N GLY A 111 21.99 -3.89 28.55
CA GLY A 111 22.63 -4.59 29.67
C GLY A 111 23.09 -6.01 29.32
N PRO A 112 23.77 -6.70 30.26
CA PRO A 112 24.19 -8.09 30.06
C PRO A 112 22.98 -9.02 30.02
N THR A 113 22.89 -9.85 28.98
CA THR A 113 21.82 -10.85 28.82
C THR A 113 22.41 -12.26 28.87
N SER A 114 21.61 -13.22 29.34
CA SER A 114 21.97 -14.64 29.36
C SER A 114 22.11 -15.21 27.95
N GLU A 115 21.19 -14.81 27.05
CA GLU A 115 21.22 -15.13 25.63
C GLU A 115 21.04 -13.87 24.79
N PRO A 116 21.80 -13.70 23.69
CA PRO A 116 21.60 -12.59 22.78
C PRO A 116 20.35 -12.83 21.92
N PHE A 117 19.29 -12.05 22.15
CA PHE A 117 18.13 -12.05 21.25
C PHE A 117 18.47 -11.31 19.97
N ARG A 118 18.23 -11.95 18.82
CA ARG A 118 18.36 -11.32 17.50
C ARG A 118 17.02 -11.41 16.80
N SER A 119 16.53 -10.24 16.40
CA SER A 119 15.33 -10.21 15.57
C SER A 119 15.67 -10.49 14.11
N THR A 120 14.66 -10.46 13.25
CA THR A 120 14.78 -10.81 11.85
C THR A 120 14.47 -9.63 10.94
N ILE A 121 14.88 -9.76 9.68
CA ILE A 121 14.49 -8.83 8.62
C ILE A 121 13.70 -9.64 7.60
N SER A 122 12.53 -9.13 7.24
CA SER A 122 11.68 -9.68 6.20
C SER A 122 11.71 -8.79 4.97
N PHE A 123 11.60 -9.41 3.81
CA PHE A 123 11.54 -8.70 2.54
C PHE A 123 10.29 -9.08 1.76
N VAL A 124 9.44 -8.07 1.48
CA VAL A 124 8.31 -8.17 0.55
C VAL A 124 8.74 -7.63 -0.80
N ALA A 125 8.74 -8.48 -1.83
CA ALA A 125 9.14 -8.13 -3.18
C ALA A 125 8.00 -8.31 -4.18
N GLY A 126 8.10 -7.62 -5.32
CA GLY A 126 7.10 -7.69 -6.39
C GLY A 126 7.21 -6.49 -7.32
N HIS A 127 6.67 -6.60 -8.54
CA HIS A 127 6.62 -5.49 -9.48
C HIS A 127 5.85 -4.28 -8.92
N SER A 128 6.14 -3.08 -9.44
CA SER A 128 5.35 -1.89 -9.16
C SER A 128 3.87 -2.11 -9.51
N GLY A 129 2.96 -1.70 -8.63
CA GLY A 129 1.52 -1.93 -8.80
C GLY A 129 0.99 -3.29 -8.34
N MET A 130 1.82 -4.20 -7.82
CA MET A 130 1.36 -5.50 -7.27
C MET A 130 0.64 -5.41 -5.90
N GLY A 131 0.53 -4.21 -5.32
CA GLY A 131 -0.15 -4.02 -4.03
C GLY A 131 0.72 -4.27 -2.80
N LYS A 132 2.06 -4.18 -2.91
CA LYS A 132 3.01 -4.34 -1.79
C LYS A 132 2.70 -3.39 -0.61
N SER A 133 2.61 -2.09 -0.88
CA SER A 133 2.30 -1.08 0.13
C SER A 133 0.90 -1.28 0.72
N THR A 134 -0.08 -1.66 -0.11
CA THR A 134 -1.43 -1.99 0.35
C THR A 134 -1.44 -3.21 1.26
N LEU A 135 -0.72 -4.29 0.91
CA LEU A 135 -0.59 -5.47 1.76
C LEU A 135 -0.07 -5.07 3.14
N LEU A 136 0.98 -4.27 3.18
CA LEU A 136 1.53 -3.81 4.44
C LEU A 136 0.53 -2.95 5.22
N ASP A 137 -0.19 -2.03 4.58
CA ASP A 137 -1.27 -1.25 5.25
C ASP A 137 -2.26 -2.19 5.93
N ARG A 138 -2.64 -3.30 5.26
CA ARG A 138 -3.54 -4.30 5.82
C ARG A 138 -2.92 -5.06 7.00
N ILE A 139 -1.64 -5.43 6.92
CA ILE A 139 -0.91 -6.09 8.01
C ILE A 139 -0.81 -5.18 9.23
N LEU A 140 -0.44 -3.92 9.05
CA LEU A 140 -0.32 -2.95 10.14
C LEU A 140 -1.69 -2.62 10.75
N SER A 141 -2.74 -2.51 9.92
CA SER A 141 -4.12 -2.36 10.39
C SER A 141 -4.61 -3.56 11.19
N TYR A 142 -4.16 -4.78 10.83
CA TYR A 142 -4.48 -6.00 11.57
C TYR A 142 -3.80 -6.03 12.95
N ALA A 143 -2.53 -5.58 13.00
CA ALA A 143 -1.75 -5.56 14.24
C ALA A 143 -2.39 -4.69 15.33
N GLY A 144 -2.98 -3.55 14.94
CA GLY A 144 -3.77 -2.70 15.83
C GLY A 144 -3.48 -1.21 15.64
N ASN A 145 -3.82 -0.43 16.66
CA ASN A 145 -3.55 1.01 16.66
C ASN A 145 -2.04 1.26 16.73
N GLN A 146 -1.53 2.17 15.91
CA GLN A 146 -0.10 2.47 15.85
C GLN A 146 0.47 2.88 17.21
N VAL A 147 -0.28 3.67 17.99
CA VAL A 147 0.11 4.14 19.32
C VAL A 147 -0.85 3.59 20.37
N CYS A 148 -0.29 2.97 21.40
CA CYS A 148 -1.01 2.50 22.57
C CYS A 148 -0.45 3.19 23.82
N ARG A 149 -1.29 3.87 24.58
CA ARG A 149 -0.89 4.54 25.83
C ARG A 149 -1.38 3.71 27.01
N HIS A 150 -0.42 3.19 27.76
CA HIS A 150 -0.69 2.39 28.95
C HIS A 150 -0.78 3.30 30.17
N THR A 151 -1.50 2.85 31.19
CA THR A 151 -1.66 3.56 32.47
C THR A 151 -1.41 2.63 33.64
N THR A 152 -2.09 1.49 33.64
CA THR A 152 -1.98 0.45 34.66
C THR A 152 -1.99 -0.91 33.97
N PHE A 153 -1.19 -1.86 34.46
CA PHE A 153 -1.21 -3.25 34.05
C PHE A 153 -1.18 -4.15 35.29
N ARG A 154 -2.20 -5.02 35.44
CA ARG A 154 -2.35 -5.92 36.61
C ARG A 154 -2.13 -5.20 37.95
N GLU A 155 -2.86 -4.09 38.14
CA GLU A 155 -2.81 -3.26 39.36
C GLU A 155 -1.46 -2.54 39.60
N THR A 156 -0.50 -2.67 38.69
CA THR A 156 0.79 -1.96 38.74
C THR A 156 0.75 -0.75 37.81
N GLU A 157 1.28 0.39 38.27
CA GLU A 157 1.44 1.57 37.41
C GLU A 157 2.38 1.26 36.25
N PHE A 158 1.90 1.50 35.02
CA PHE A 158 2.66 1.30 33.80
C PHE A 158 2.30 2.42 32.80
N PRO A 159 2.69 3.69 33.06
CA PRO A 159 2.34 4.85 32.25
C PRO A 159 3.23 4.99 30.99
N GLU A 160 3.50 3.88 30.31
CA GLU A 160 4.36 3.85 29.13
C GLU A 160 3.56 4.08 27.84
N THR A 161 4.22 4.61 26.82
CA THR A 161 3.64 4.73 25.46
C THR A 161 4.31 3.71 24.56
N GLN A 162 3.52 2.84 23.94
CA GLN A 162 3.95 1.84 22.98
C GLN A 162 3.65 2.30 21.55
N ILE A 163 4.61 2.15 20.65
CA ILE A 163 4.45 2.31 19.20
C ILE A 163 4.57 0.94 18.54
N LEU A 164 3.53 0.44 17.89
CA LEU A 164 3.59 -0.89 17.25
C LEU A 164 4.51 -0.91 16.04
N TRP A 165 4.55 0.17 15.27
CA TRP A 165 5.36 0.26 14.06
C TRP A 165 5.73 1.71 13.72
N LEU A 166 6.90 1.88 13.13
CA LEU A 166 7.29 3.10 12.43
C LEU A 166 7.59 2.75 10.97
N ARG A 167 6.84 3.34 10.04
CA ARG A 167 6.99 3.10 8.61
C ARG A 167 7.48 4.37 7.93
N ARG A 168 8.47 4.24 7.03
CA ARG A 168 8.90 5.32 6.13
C ARG A 168 9.25 4.79 4.74
N ASN A 169 8.93 5.58 3.73
CA ASN A 169 9.43 5.36 2.38
C ASN A 169 10.88 5.84 2.31
N LEU A 170 11.74 5.09 1.63
CA LEU A 170 13.13 5.49 1.38
C LEU A 170 13.18 6.55 0.27
N PRO A 171 13.67 7.78 0.52
CA PRO A 171 13.83 8.77 -0.54
C PRO A 171 14.83 8.34 -1.62
N GLU A 172 14.70 8.88 -2.84
CA GLU A 172 15.66 8.61 -3.96
C GLU A 172 17.10 9.02 -3.62
N HIS A 173 17.27 10.03 -2.75
CA HIS A 173 18.57 10.51 -2.27
C HIS A 173 18.65 10.39 -0.74
N CYS A 174 18.63 9.17 -0.25
CA CYS A 174 18.52 8.89 1.18
C CYS A 174 19.88 8.75 1.87
N THR A 175 20.45 9.79 2.48
CA THR A 175 21.62 9.58 3.36
C THR A 175 21.24 8.91 4.69
N LEU A 176 22.21 8.39 5.44
CA LEU A 176 21.97 7.85 6.79
C LEU A 176 21.26 8.87 7.69
N GLY A 177 21.71 10.14 7.66
CA GLY A 177 21.09 11.20 8.45
C GLY A 177 19.69 11.55 7.97
N THR A 178 19.47 11.55 6.65
CA THR A 178 18.13 11.75 6.06
C THR A 178 17.18 10.64 6.53
N LEU A 179 17.58 9.37 6.44
CA LEU A 179 16.77 8.24 6.91
C LEU A 179 16.40 8.39 8.39
N CYS A 180 17.38 8.61 9.26
CA CYS A 180 17.13 8.74 10.68
C CYS A 180 16.27 9.97 11.01
N SER A 181 16.45 11.09 10.31
CA SER A 181 15.58 12.27 10.45
C SER A 181 14.14 11.93 10.10
N THR A 182 13.90 11.20 9.01
CA THR A 182 12.54 10.81 8.62
C THR A 182 11.82 9.98 9.70
N PHE A 183 12.54 9.10 10.39
CA PHE A 183 12.00 8.36 11.54
C PHE A 183 11.78 9.26 12.76
N GLY A 184 12.69 10.18 13.05
CA GLY A 184 12.53 11.15 14.14
C GLY A 184 11.32 12.05 13.95
N ASP A 185 11.20 12.66 12.76
CA ASP A 185 10.08 13.53 12.38
C ASP A 185 8.76 12.77 12.43
N HIS A 186 8.73 11.52 11.95
CA HIS A 186 7.54 10.68 12.03
C HIS A 186 7.16 10.32 13.47
N THR A 187 8.14 10.03 14.32
CA THR A 187 7.90 9.73 15.74
C THR A 187 7.25 10.92 16.43
N ASP A 188 7.76 12.13 16.18
CA ASP A 188 7.18 13.38 16.66
C ASP A 188 5.74 13.58 16.17
N ASN A 189 5.46 13.33 14.88
CA ASN A 189 4.11 13.44 14.33
C ASN A 189 3.13 12.44 14.99
N VAL A 190 3.54 11.18 15.11
CA VAL A 190 2.73 10.08 15.66
C VAL A 190 2.44 10.32 17.14
N LEU A 191 3.40 10.83 17.90
CA LEU A 191 3.23 11.13 19.32
C LEU A 191 2.65 12.52 19.59
N ARG A 192 2.57 13.38 18.57
CA ARG A 192 2.22 14.80 18.65
C ARG A 192 3.18 15.58 19.56
N THR A 193 4.47 15.38 19.38
CA THR A 193 5.56 16.05 20.11
C THR A 193 6.55 16.69 19.13
N THR A 194 7.64 17.29 19.64
CA THR A 194 8.72 17.90 18.83
C THR A 194 10.10 17.55 19.40
N LEU A 195 10.25 16.34 19.93
CA LEU A 195 11.42 15.93 20.71
C LEU A 195 12.52 15.33 19.83
N TYR A 196 12.17 14.62 18.78
CA TYR A 196 13.06 13.72 18.05
C TYR A 196 13.53 14.27 16.69
N GLY A 197 12.65 14.89 15.91
CA GLY A 197 12.95 15.33 14.54
C GLY A 197 14.15 16.29 14.45
N GLY A 198 14.19 17.25 15.37
CA GLY A 198 15.27 18.25 15.45
C GLY A 198 16.64 17.70 15.90
N ILE A 199 16.74 16.44 16.35
CA ILE A 199 18.00 15.85 16.83
C ILE A 199 18.89 15.49 15.63
N PHE A 200 18.31 14.79 14.64
CA PHE A 200 19.07 14.19 13.54
C PHE A 200 19.66 15.21 12.59
N SER A 201 19.00 16.35 12.38
CA SER A 201 19.51 17.45 11.56
C SER A 201 20.76 18.13 12.15
N LYS A 202 20.93 18.06 13.48
CA LYS A 202 22.09 18.63 14.20
C LYS A 202 23.26 17.65 14.29
N LEU A 203 23.01 16.36 14.08
CA LEU A 203 24.06 15.35 14.10
C LEU A 203 24.92 15.48 12.83
N LYS A 204 26.20 15.76 13.03
CA LYS A 204 27.23 15.61 12.01
C LYS A 204 28.22 14.59 12.52
N GLY A 205 28.16 13.35 12.04
CA GLY A 205 29.07 12.33 12.55
C GLY A 205 28.82 10.90 12.07
N ASP A 206 29.43 9.99 12.81
CA ASP A 206 29.51 8.55 12.54
C ASP A 206 28.17 7.82 12.79
N ARG A 207 28.00 6.66 12.15
CA ARG A 207 26.81 5.80 12.21
C ARG A 207 26.39 5.46 13.65
N SER A 208 27.35 5.35 14.56
CA SER A 208 27.15 5.08 15.98
C SER A 208 26.27 6.12 16.68
N LEU A 209 26.36 7.40 16.30
CA LEU A 209 25.53 8.47 16.88
C LEU A 209 24.07 8.34 16.46
N TYR A 210 23.83 8.09 15.17
CA TYR A 210 22.48 7.87 14.65
C TYR A 210 21.82 6.65 15.30
N LEU A 211 22.58 5.57 15.44
CA LEU A 211 22.10 4.36 16.10
C LEU A 211 21.70 4.62 17.56
N LYS A 212 22.48 5.42 18.29
CA LYS A 212 22.17 5.81 19.67
C LYS A 212 20.87 6.60 19.78
N GLU A 213 20.61 7.54 18.88
CA GLU A 213 19.38 8.34 18.91
C GLU A 213 18.15 7.54 18.49
N ILE A 214 18.27 6.66 17.47
CA ILE A 214 17.19 5.72 17.13
C ILE A 214 16.92 4.75 18.27
N ARG A 215 17.96 4.25 18.95
CA ARG A 215 17.81 3.41 20.15
C ARG A 215 16.91 4.08 21.18
N LYS A 216 17.11 5.38 21.47
CA LYS A 216 16.26 6.12 22.43
C LYS A 216 14.79 6.11 22.04
N ILE A 217 14.49 6.30 20.75
CA ILE A 217 13.10 6.24 20.25
C ILE A 217 12.53 4.84 20.49
N VAL A 218 13.27 3.81 20.10
CA VAL A 218 12.84 2.41 20.21
C VAL A 218 12.61 1.99 21.66
N THR A 219 13.50 2.39 22.57
CA THR A 219 13.42 2.03 23.99
C THR A 219 12.36 2.82 24.73
N ASN A 220 12.27 4.14 24.52
CA ASN A 220 11.32 5.01 25.23
C ASN A 220 9.87 4.77 24.79
N HIS A 221 9.67 4.23 23.59
CA HIS A 221 8.34 4.03 23.04
C HIS A 221 8.02 2.58 22.70
N HIS A 222 8.82 1.63 23.19
CA HIS A 222 8.64 0.20 22.93
C HIS A 222 8.30 -0.11 21.46
N VAL A 223 9.09 0.44 20.52
CA VAL A 223 8.77 0.33 19.09
C VAL A 223 8.75 -1.15 18.70
N GLY A 224 7.65 -1.63 18.13
CA GLY A 224 7.43 -3.05 17.80
C GLY A 224 8.15 -3.51 16.54
N MET A 225 8.15 -2.71 15.49
CA MET A 225 8.87 -2.97 14.24
C MET A 225 9.22 -1.68 13.49
N LEU A 226 10.23 -1.77 12.60
CA LEU A 226 10.48 -0.75 11.59
C LEU A 226 10.05 -1.25 10.22
N VAL A 227 9.49 -0.36 9.41
CA VAL A 227 9.13 -0.66 8.05
C VAL A 227 9.74 0.35 7.08
N LEU A 228 10.45 -0.15 6.07
CA LEU A 228 11.07 0.63 5.01
C LEU A 228 10.44 0.27 3.67
N ASP A 229 9.66 1.18 3.11
CA ASP A 229 9.07 1.04 1.77
C ASP A 229 9.97 1.67 0.71
N GLU A 230 9.72 1.36 -0.57
CA GLU A 230 10.50 1.82 -1.72
C GLU A 230 12.00 1.51 -1.63
N PHE A 231 12.38 0.34 -1.11
CA PHE A 231 13.77 -0.06 -0.89
C PHE A 231 14.64 -0.07 -2.15
N GLN A 232 14.02 -0.21 -3.33
CA GLN A 232 14.70 -0.09 -4.62
C GLN A 232 15.38 1.27 -4.80
N ASN A 233 14.96 2.32 -4.11
CA ASN A 233 15.59 3.64 -4.18
C ASN A 233 17.05 3.63 -3.69
N LEU A 234 17.46 2.62 -2.90
CA LEU A 234 18.87 2.43 -2.54
C LEU A 234 19.76 2.07 -3.75
N SER A 235 19.19 1.56 -4.85
CA SER A 235 19.97 1.21 -6.04
C SER A 235 20.59 2.44 -6.71
N LEU A 236 20.00 3.61 -6.50
CA LEU A 236 20.49 4.89 -7.02
C LEU A 236 21.69 5.44 -6.22
N MET A 237 22.05 4.81 -5.10
CA MET A 237 22.96 5.37 -4.11
C MET A 237 24.39 4.84 -4.12
N GLY A 238 24.68 3.80 -4.91
CA GLY A 238 26.00 3.15 -4.94
C GLY A 238 26.50 2.77 -3.53
N VAL A 239 27.66 3.33 -3.12
CA VAL A 239 28.30 3.05 -1.81
C VAL A 239 27.42 3.46 -0.61
N GLY A 240 26.50 4.41 -0.78
CA GLY A 240 25.59 4.85 0.28
C GLY A 240 24.63 3.75 0.75
N ALA A 241 24.20 2.87 -0.17
CA ALA A 241 23.28 1.76 0.14
C ALA A 241 23.86 0.80 1.18
N ALA A 242 25.15 0.48 1.07
CA ALA A 242 25.84 -0.41 2.01
C ALA A 242 25.83 0.14 3.44
N LYS A 243 25.91 1.46 3.63
CA LYS A 243 25.86 2.10 4.96
C LYS A 243 24.47 1.96 5.58
N ILE A 244 23.41 2.09 4.78
CA ILE A 244 22.02 1.92 5.25
C ILE A 244 21.74 0.46 5.58
N ILE A 245 22.10 -0.47 4.70
CA ILE A 245 21.96 -1.91 4.96
C ILE A 245 22.67 -2.28 6.27
N ALA A 246 23.89 -1.78 6.47
CA ALA A 246 24.63 -2.05 7.70
C ALA A 246 24.02 -1.35 8.94
N LEU A 247 23.34 -0.21 8.79
CA LEU A 247 22.54 0.36 9.88
C LEU A 247 21.37 -0.57 10.25
N LEU A 248 20.63 -1.09 9.26
CA LEU A 248 19.49 -1.98 9.51
C LEU A 248 19.92 -3.26 10.22
N VAL A 249 21.04 -3.85 9.78
CA VAL A 249 21.63 -5.02 10.46
C VAL A 249 22.01 -4.69 11.91
N ASN A 250 22.61 -3.52 12.17
CA ASN A 250 22.94 -3.11 13.53
C ASN A 250 21.69 -2.86 14.40
N LEU A 251 20.64 -2.24 13.84
CA LEU A 251 19.36 -2.03 14.54
C LEU A 251 18.73 -3.36 14.93
N ARG A 252 18.71 -4.33 14.01
CA ARG A 252 18.24 -5.69 14.26
C ARG A 252 19.05 -6.40 15.35
N ASP A 253 20.38 -6.38 15.22
CA ASP A 253 21.29 -7.14 16.08
C ASP A 253 21.40 -6.55 17.48
N GLU A 254 21.38 -5.22 17.62
CA GLU A 254 21.59 -4.55 18.90
C GLU A 254 20.32 -4.10 19.62
N LEU A 255 19.18 -3.97 18.92
CA LEU A 255 17.90 -3.57 19.51
C LEU A 255 16.86 -4.69 19.54
N GLY A 256 17.12 -5.83 18.90
CA GLY A 256 16.13 -6.91 18.78
C GLY A 256 14.86 -6.45 18.05
N LEU A 257 15.00 -5.51 17.11
CA LEU A 257 13.90 -4.87 16.42
C LEU A 257 13.63 -5.53 15.05
N PRO A 258 12.43 -6.08 14.81
CA PRO A 258 12.03 -6.59 13.50
C PRO A 258 12.05 -5.47 12.48
N ILE A 259 12.55 -5.78 11.29
CA ILE A 259 12.56 -4.84 10.17
C ILE A 259 11.86 -5.46 8.98
N VAL A 260 10.86 -4.79 8.44
CA VAL A 260 10.22 -5.16 7.19
C VAL A 260 10.71 -4.22 6.10
N VAL A 261 11.28 -4.79 5.06
CA VAL A 261 11.70 -4.07 3.87
C VAL A 261 10.71 -4.39 2.76
N ILE A 262 10.31 -3.37 1.99
CA ILE A 262 9.42 -3.50 0.84
C ILE A 262 10.07 -2.83 -0.36
N GLY A 263 10.07 -3.52 -1.49
CA GLY A 263 10.61 -2.95 -2.72
C GLY A 263 10.34 -3.79 -3.95
N THR A 264 10.82 -3.33 -5.10
CA THR A 264 10.72 -4.09 -6.35
C THR A 264 11.84 -5.12 -6.47
N TYR A 265 11.79 -5.97 -7.49
CA TYR A 265 12.86 -6.95 -7.74
C TYR A 265 14.23 -6.29 -7.99
N LYS A 266 14.28 -5.01 -8.35
CA LYS A 266 15.53 -4.22 -8.40
C LYS A 266 16.23 -4.15 -7.04
N ALA A 267 15.46 -4.08 -5.95
CA ALA A 267 16.03 -4.07 -4.61
C ALA A 267 16.72 -5.39 -4.25
N LEU A 268 16.28 -6.53 -4.79
CA LEU A 268 16.94 -7.83 -4.56
C LEU A 268 18.37 -7.84 -5.10
N LYS A 269 18.63 -7.21 -6.25
CA LYS A 269 19.97 -7.11 -6.85
C LYS A 269 20.97 -6.40 -5.94
N LEU A 270 20.50 -5.49 -5.07
CA LEU A 270 21.36 -4.85 -4.06
C LEU A 270 21.83 -5.81 -2.99
N LEU A 271 21.08 -6.90 -2.78
CA LEU A 271 21.34 -7.90 -1.76
C LEU A 271 22.31 -8.97 -2.27
N GLU A 272 22.27 -9.28 -3.56
CA GLU A 272 23.11 -10.28 -4.23
C GLU A 272 24.61 -9.97 -4.12
N GLY A 273 25.01 -8.70 -3.96
CA GLY A 273 26.41 -8.26 -3.90
C GLY A 273 27.23 -8.86 -2.74
N THR A 274 26.59 -9.35 -1.67
CA THR A 274 27.23 -10.19 -0.65
C THR A 274 26.23 -11.20 -0.08
N MET A 275 26.46 -12.50 -0.29
CA MET A 275 25.58 -13.57 0.22
C MET A 275 25.26 -13.45 1.73
N SER A 276 26.17 -12.88 2.52
CA SER A 276 25.96 -12.61 3.95
C SER A 276 24.88 -11.56 4.20
N SER A 277 24.80 -10.51 3.38
CA SER A 277 23.80 -9.44 3.52
C SER A 277 22.42 -9.90 3.04
N ALA A 278 22.35 -10.60 1.91
CA ALA A 278 21.10 -11.20 1.43
C ALA A 278 20.46 -12.13 2.45
N ARG A 279 21.26 -13.04 3.03
CA ARG A 279 20.75 -13.97 4.05
C ARG A 279 20.20 -13.23 5.28
N ARG A 280 20.86 -12.16 5.73
CA ARG A 280 20.44 -11.37 6.90
C ARG A 280 19.18 -10.54 6.66
N LEU A 281 18.95 -10.11 5.43
CA LEU A 281 17.81 -9.28 5.04
C LEU A 281 16.55 -10.09 4.73
N CYS A 282 16.68 -11.41 4.50
CA CYS A 282 15.56 -12.31 4.23
C CYS A 282 15.36 -13.37 5.34
N GLU A 283 16.09 -13.29 6.45
CA GLU A 283 16.06 -14.26 7.56
C GLU A 283 14.68 -14.44 8.17
N GLY A 284 13.89 -13.36 8.23
CA GLY A 284 12.51 -13.37 8.71
C GLY A 284 11.50 -13.87 7.68
N GLY A 285 11.92 -13.98 6.42
CA GLY A 285 11.08 -14.45 5.33
C GLY A 285 11.20 -13.57 4.09
N PHE A 286 11.14 -14.22 2.94
CA PHE A 286 11.00 -13.59 1.63
C PHE A 286 9.56 -13.82 1.13
N PHE A 287 8.81 -12.74 0.98
CA PHE A 287 7.41 -12.75 0.55
C PHE A 287 7.32 -12.20 -0.87
N ASP A 288 7.34 -13.11 -1.83
CA ASP A 288 7.27 -12.77 -3.25
C ASP A 288 5.83 -12.57 -3.71
N LEU A 289 5.48 -11.36 -4.12
CA LEU A 289 4.22 -11.04 -4.78
C LEU A 289 4.36 -11.26 -6.29
N GLU A 290 4.52 -12.53 -6.65
CA GLU A 290 4.69 -12.96 -8.04
C GLU A 290 3.49 -12.55 -8.90
N ARG A 291 3.79 -12.15 -10.12
CA ARG A 291 2.80 -11.82 -11.14
C ARG A 291 2.23 -13.13 -11.71
N PRO A 292 0.90 -13.24 -11.89
CA PRO A 292 0.33 -14.40 -12.57
C PRO A 292 0.84 -14.47 -14.02
N MET A 293 1.08 -15.67 -14.50
CA MET A 293 1.71 -15.92 -15.81
C MET A 293 0.70 -16.10 -16.95
N SER A 294 -0.58 -16.30 -16.62
CA SER A 294 -1.68 -16.39 -17.59
C SER A 294 -2.99 -15.91 -16.96
N HIS A 295 -4.01 -15.72 -17.79
CA HIS A 295 -5.37 -15.43 -17.34
C HIS A 295 -6.07 -16.63 -16.68
N GLU A 296 -5.53 -17.84 -16.85
CA GLU A 296 -6.04 -19.09 -16.27
C GLU A 296 -5.51 -19.33 -14.84
N ASP A 297 -4.65 -18.45 -14.33
CA ASP A 297 -4.10 -18.55 -12.98
C ASP A 297 -5.21 -18.37 -11.92
N ASP A 298 -5.33 -19.31 -10.99
CA ASP A 298 -6.37 -19.31 -9.95
C ASP A 298 -6.33 -18.03 -9.08
N ALA A 299 -5.14 -17.49 -8.79
CA ALA A 299 -5.02 -16.27 -7.99
C ALA A 299 -5.42 -15.03 -8.81
N TRP A 300 -5.21 -15.05 -10.12
CA TRP A 300 -5.71 -14.03 -11.03
C TRP A 300 -7.23 -14.06 -11.14
N ASP A 301 -7.81 -15.24 -11.39
CA ASP A 301 -9.26 -15.40 -11.49
C ASP A 301 -9.97 -14.98 -10.19
N LEU A 302 -9.42 -15.37 -9.03
CA LEU A 302 -9.95 -14.96 -7.73
C LEU A 302 -9.92 -13.43 -7.55
N LEU A 303 -8.87 -12.75 -8.00
CA LEU A 303 -8.77 -11.30 -7.94
C LEU A 303 -9.80 -10.63 -8.85
N CYS A 304 -9.87 -11.08 -10.11
CA CYS A 304 -10.78 -10.53 -11.12
C CYS A 304 -12.24 -10.76 -10.75
N SER A 305 -12.63 -11.99 -10.42
CA SER A 305 -13.99 -12.31 -9.99
C SER A 305 -14.43 -11.55 -8.74
N ALA A 306 -13.52 -11.31 -7.79
CA ALA A 306 -13.82 -10.51 -6.61
C ALA A 306 -13.97 -9.01 -6.93
N ALA A 307 -13.13 -8.46 -7.81
CA ALA A 307 -13.21 -7.08 -8.25
C ALA A 307 -14.46 -6.82 -9.12
N TRP A 308 -14.86 -7.81 -9.93
CA TRP A 308 -15.99 -7.72 -10.86
C TRP A 308 -17.35 -7.56 -10.17
N LYS A 309 -17.44 -7.88 -8.88
CA LYS A 309 -18.65 -7.66 -8.07
C LYS A 309 -18.98 -6.17 -7.93
N TYR A 310 -18.00 -5.28 -8.14
CA TYR A 310 -18.11 -3.84 -7.93
C TYR A 310 -18.33 -3.09 -9.26
N GLN A 311 -19.56 -3.19 -9.75
CA GLN A 311 -20.01 -2.52 -10.98
C GLN A 311 -21.07 -1.46 -10.66
N TRP A 312 -20.71 -0.18 -10.83
CA TRP A 312 -21.60 0.98 -10.68
C TRP A 312 -22.30 1.38 -11.98
N VAL A 313 -22.18 0.57 -13.03
CA VAL A 313 -22.93 0.76 -14.27
C VAL A 313 -24.38 0.29 -14.13
N ARG A 314 -25.30 0.89 -14.89
CA ARG A 314 -26.74 0.58 -14.85
C ARG A 314 -27.06 -0.84 -15.27
N LYS A 315 -26.35 -1.37 -16.26
CA LYS A 315 -26.53 -2.72 -16.77
C LYS A 315 -25.27 -3.52 -16.48
N PRO A 316 -25.13 -4.11 -15.27
CA PRO A 316 -23.97 -4.92 -14.95
C PRO A 316 -23.98 -6.22 -15.78
N VAL A 317 -22.80 -6.72 -16.10
CA VAL A 317 -22.62 -7.99 -16.82
C VAL A 317 -22.03 -9.03 -15.87
N GLU A 318 -22.40 -10.30 -16.07
CA GLU A 318 -21.81 -11.42 -15.31
C GLU A 318 -20.32 -11.56 -15.62
N TYR A 319 -19.57 -12.10 -14.66
CA TYR A 319 -18.14 -12.37 -14.85
C TYR A 319 -17.96 -13.55 -15.81
N SER A 320 -17.05 -13.43 -16.75
CA SER A 320 -16.78 -14.46 -17.76
C SER A 320 -15.28 -14.63 -18.02
N ASN A 321 -14.90 -15.73 -18.66
CA ASN A 321 -13.52 -15.99 -19.02
C ASN A 321 -12.99 -14.96 -20.02
N GLU A 322 -13.84 -14.45 -20.93
CA GLU A 322 -13.43 -13.40 -21.87
C GLU A 322 -13.06 -12.09 -21.15
N VAL A 323 -13.76 -11.78 -20.05
CA VAL A 323 -13.42 -10.64 -19.19
C VAL A 323 -12.09 -10.87 -18.48
N ALA A 324 -11.85 -12.07 -17.95
CA ALA A 324 -10.60 -12.42 -17.30
C ALA A 324 -9.40 -12.31 -18.26
N GLU A 325 -9.55 -12.79 -19.50
CA GLU A 325 -8.57 -12.65 -20.58
C GLU A 325 -8.36 -11.17 -20.93
N ALA A 326 -9.42 -10.39 -21.14
CA ALA A 326 -9.31 -8.98 -21.48
C ALA A 326 -8.60 -8.16 -20.40
N LEU A 327 -8.91 -8.40 -19.12
CA LEU A 327 -8.22 -7.76 -18.00
C LEU A 327 -6.75 -8.17 -17.93
N TYR A 328 -6.43 -9.43 -18.23
CA TYR A 328 -5.05 -9.91 -18.27
C TYR A 328 -4.27 -9.29 -19.43
N ASP A 329 -4.87 -9.23 -20.63
CA ASP A 329 -4.23 -8.66 -21.82
C ASP A 329 -3.72 -7.23 -21.55
N VAL A 330 -4.55 -6.41 -20.91
CA VAL A 330 -4.29 -4.98 -20.67
C VAL A 330 -3.47 -4.67 -19.42
N SER A 331 -3.34 -5.62 -18.48
CA SER A 331 -2.61 -5.40 -17.21
C SER A 331 -1.40 -6.30 -17.02
N GLN A 332 -1.35 -7.42 -17.75
CA GLN A 332 -0.40 -8.50 -17.57
C GLN A 332 -0.32 -8.99 -16.13
N GLY A 333 -1.44 -9.06 -15.41
CA GLY A 333 -1.43 -9.52 -14.02
C GLY A 333 -1.06 -8.46 -12.97
N ILE A 334 -0.71 -7.22 -13.37
CA ILE A 334 -0.43 -6.14 -12.43
C ILE A 334 -1.76 -5.62 -11.85
N SER A 335 -2.05 -5.96 -10.59
CA SER A 335 -3.31 -5.65 -9.90
C SER A 335 -3.69 -4.16 -9.95
N GLY A 336 -2.73 -3.27 -9.75
CA GLY A 336 -2.96 -1.82 -9.79
C GLY A 336 -3.38 -1.31 -11.18
N ILE A 337 -2.81 -1.88 -12.25
CA ILE A 337 -3.20 -1.55 -13.62
C ILE A 337 -4.59 -2.10 -13.90
N MET A 338 -4.84 -3.36 -13.54
CA MET A 338 -6.14 -4.00 -13.72
C MET A 338 -7.27 -3.19 -13.08
N LEU A 339 -7.14 -2.82 -11.81
CA LEU A 339 -8.15 -2.03 -11.10
C LEU A 339 -8.32 -0.63 -11.71
N SER A 340 -7.24 -0.04 -12.24
CA SER A 340 -7.29 1.27 -12.91
C SER A 340 -8.02 1.20 -14.24
N VAL A 341 -7.78 0.14 -15.04
CA VAL A 341 -8.49 -0.10 -16.30
C VAL A 341 -9.96 -0.41 -16.03
N LEU A 342 -10.27 -1.26 -15.04
CA LEU A 342 -11.66 -1.57 -14.66
C LEU A 342 -12.41 -0.30 -14.23
N ALA A 343 -11.78 0.55 -13.41
CA ALA A 343 -12.36 1.83 -13.03
C ALA A 343 -12.59 2.74 -14.25
N ALA A 344 -11.59 2.87 -15.13
CA ALA A 344 -11.70 3.68 -16.33
C ALA A 344 -12.77 3.16 -17.30
N ALA A 345 -12.93 1.84 -17.43
CA ALA A 345 -13.94 1.21 -18.27
C ALA A 345 -15.36 1.53 -17.77
N GLN A 346 -15.58 1.50 -16.45
CA GLN A 346 -16.86 1.92 -15.88
C GLN A 346 -17.15 3.41 -16.11
N LEU A 347 -16.13 4.27 -16.01
CA LEU A 347 -16.29 5.69 -16.30
C LEU A 347 -16.62 5.94 -17.78
N ALA A 348 -15.97 5.22 -18.69
CA ALA A 348 -16.23 5.29 -20.13
C ALA A 348 -17.66 4.82 -20.47
N ALA A 349 -18.09 3.69 -19.89
CA ALA A 349 -19.45 3.18 -20.07
C ALA A 349 -20.52 4.21 -19.65
N MET A 350 -20.23 5.01 -18.62
CA MET A 350 -21.10 6.09 -18.11
C MET A 350 -21.04 7.39 -18.94
N GLU A 351 -20.10 7.52 -19.86
CA GLU A 351 -19.94 8.68 -20.75
C GLU A 351 -20.59 8.45 -22.11
N ASP A 352 -20.54 7.22 -22.60
CA ASP A 352 -21.10 6.85 -23.90
C ASP A 352 -22.64 6.82 -23.85
N ASP A 353 -23.30 7.38 -24.88
CA ASP A 353 -24.77 7.36 -25.05
C ASP A 353 -25.33 5.95 -25.38
N GLY A 354 -24.48 4.93 -25.36
CA GLY A 354 -24.79 3.54 -25.70
C GLY A 354 -25.40 2.76 -24.54
N VAL A 355 -25.21 1.43 -24.58
CA VAL A 355 -25.61 0.56 -23.47
C VAL A 355 -24.57 0.72 -22.36
N GLU A 356 -25.00 1.21 -21.20
CA GLU A 356 -24.15 1.45 -20.04
C GLU A 356 -23.74 0.12 -19.37
N THR A 357 -22.87 -0.64 -20.03
CA THR A 357 -22.32 -1.96 -19.67
C THR A 357 -20.80 -1.93 -19.76
N VAL A 358 -20.12 -2.79 -18.99
CA VAL A 358 -18.68 -3.05 -19.18
C VAL A 358 -18.51 -4.48 -19.66
N ASP A 359 -17.91 -4.65 -20.84
CA ASP A 359 -17.56 -5.92 -21.45
C ASP A 359 -16.06 -5.96 -21.82
N ALA A 360 -15.62 -7.11 -22.34
CA ALA A 360 -14.23 -7.35 -22.73
C ALA A 360 -13.75 -6.36 -23.81
N ASP A 361 -14.62 -5.99 -24.76
CA ASP A 361 -14.28 -5.08 -25.84
C ASP A 361 -14.08 -3.65 -25.34
N LEU A 362 -14.96 -3.17 -24.45
CA LEU A 362 -14.81 -1.86 -23.83
C LEU A 362 -13.53 -1.77 -22.99
N ILE A 363 -13.17 -2.84 -22.26
CA ILE A 363 -11.92 -2.91 -21.50
C ILE A 363 -10.71 -2.70 -22.42
N ARG A 364 -10.64 -3.44 -23.52
CA ARG A 364 -9.54 -3.32 -24.50
C ARG A 364 -9.52 -1.95 -25.17
N LYS A 365 -10.69 -1.44 -25.57
CA LYS A 365 -10.84 -0.10 -26.17
C LYS A 365 -10.34 1.00 -25.22
N VAL A 366 -10.76 0.96 -23.96
CA VAL A 366 -10.36 1.97 -22.95
C VAL A 366 -8.88 1.92 -22.67
N TYR A 367 -8.29 0.73 -22.61
CA TYR A 367 -6.85 0.60 -22.50
C TYR A 367 -6.13 1.25 -23.69
N LEU A 368 -6.55 0.96 -24.92
CA LEU A 368 -5.96 1.53 -26.13
C LEU A 368 -6.08 3.06 -26.19
N GLU A 369 -7.26 3.61 -25.89
CA GLU A 369 -7.54 5.03 -26.06
C GLU A 369 -7.09 5.89 -24.87
N ARG A 370 -7.23 5.40 -23.64
CA ARG A 370 -7.09 6.20 -22.41
C ARG A 370 -5.85 5.87 -21.58
N MET A 371 -5.18 4.74 -21.83
CA MET A 371 -4.03 4.26 -21.05
C MET A 371 -2.73 4.21 -21.87
N SER A 372 -2.60 5.05 -22.91
CA SER A 372 -1.42 5.08 -23.78
C SER A 372 -0.06 5.21 -23.04
N PRO A 373 0.08 5.94 -21.91
CA PRO A 373 1.36 5.98 -21.19
C PRO A 373 1.79 4.64 -20.59
N LEU A 374 0.86 3.71 -20.35
CA LEU A 374 1.16 2.38 -19.82
C LEU A 374 1.54 1.37 -20.89
N HIS A 375 1.23 1.62 -22.17
CA HIS A 375 1.43 0.65 -23.24
C HIS A 375 2.87 0.13 -23.33
N PRO A 376 3.91 0.99 -23.25
CA PRO A 376 5.29 0.51 -23.29
C PRO A 376 5.61 -0.44 -22.12
N ALA A 377 5.14 -0.14 -20.91
CA ALA A 377 5.38 -0.95 -19.73
C ALA A 377 4.67 -2.32 -19.83
N ILE A 378 3.43 -2.34 -20.32
CA ILE A 378 2.67 -3.59 -20.50
C ILE A 378 3.31 -4.48 -21.58
N ARG A 379 3.78 -3.89 -22.68
CA ARG A 379 4.46 -4.65 -23.75
C ARG A 379 5.77 -5.28 -23.29
N ILE A 380 6.50 -4.62 -22.39
CA ILE A 380 7.66 -5.23 -21.74
C ILE A 380 7.27 -6.50 -20.99
N LEU A 381 6.15 -6.47 -20.25
CA LEU A 381 5.67 -7.66 -19.54
C LEU A 381 5.21 -8.76 -20.52
N GLN A 382 4.55 -8.38 -21.62
CA GLN A 382 4.09 -9.31 -22.67
C GLN A 382 5.26 -9.98 -23.40
N SER A 383 6.37 -9.27 -23.62
CA SER A 383 7.51 -9.82 -24.35
C SER A 383 8.20 -10.97 -23.60
N GLY A 384 8.07 -10.99 -22.27
CA GLY A 384 8.75 -11.96 -21.42
C GLY A 384 10.27 -11.82 -21.40
N ASP A 385 10.84 -10.77 -22.01
CA ASP A 385 12.29 -10.60 -22.11
C ASP A 385 12.88 -10.15 -20.77
N PRO A 386 13.71 -10.97 -20.10
CA PRO A 386 14.30 -10.63 -18.81
C PRO A 386 15.12 -9.33 -18.82
N ARG A 387 15.66 -8.91 -19.97
CA ARG A 387 16.46 -7.68 -20.09
C ARG A 387 15.60 -6.43 -19.98
N LEU A 388 14.40 -6.47 -20.55
CA LEU A 388 13.47 -5.36 -20.54
C LEU A 388 12.67 -5.28 -19.24
N MET A 389 12.50 -6.40 -18.53
CA MET A 389 11.78 -6.45 -17.25
C MET A 389 12.31 -5.46 -16.21
N ASP A 390 13.62 -5.18 -16.24
CA ASP A 390 14.22 -4.17 -15.36
C ASP A 390 13.71 -2.74 -15.67
N GLN A 391 13.29 -2.44 -16.89
CA GLN A 391 12.80 -1.12 -17.26
C GLN A 391 11.33 -0.91 -16.88
N PHE A 392 10.59 -1.99 -16.60
CA PHE A 392 9.16 -1.92 -16.27
C PHE A 392 8.86 -0.94 -15.13
N ASP A 393 9.57 -1.09 -14.00
CA ASP A 393 9.29 -0.27 -12.81
C ASP A 393 9.54 1.23 -13.06
N ASP A 394 10.52 1.58 -13.90
CA ASP A 394 10.83 2.97 -14.22
C ASP A 394 9.76 3.58 -15.12
N LEU A 395 9.32 2.85 -16.15
CA LEU A 395 8.23 3.29 -17.01
C LEU A 395 6.91 3.40 -16.26
N TYR A 396 6.64 2.44 -15.36
CA TYR A 396 5.46 2.47 -14.51
C TYR A 396 5.45 3.71 -13.60
N ARG A 397 6.56 4.00 -12.92
CA ARG A 397 6.72 5.19 -12.06
C ARG A 397 6.52 6.49 -12.83
N ASN A 398 6.99 6.56 -14.07
CA ASN A 398 6.81 7.74 -14.93
C ASN A 398 5.35 7.93 -15.36
N ALA A 399 4.63 6.85 -15.65
CA ALA A 399 3.22 6.89 -16.05
C ALA A 399 2.28 7.16 -14.86
N TYR A 400 2.61 6.64 -13.68
CA TYR A 400 1.89 6.83 -12.42
C TYR A 400 2.86 7.34 -11.34
N PRO A 401 3.16 8.64 -11.32
CA PRO A 401 3.93 9.19 -10.21
C PRO A 401 3.13 8.98 -8.93
N THR A 402 3.76 8.31 -7.95
CA THR A 402 3.18 8.18 -6.62
C THR A 402 3.06 9.59 -6.05
N ILE A 403 1.86 10.17 -6.09
CA ILE A 403 1.55 11.36 -5.29
C ILE A 403 1.74 10.88 -3.86
N ASP A 404 2.71 11.45 -3.13
CA ASP A 404 2.88 11.25 -1.69
C ASP A 404 1.50 11.35 -1.07
N ARG A 405 0.87 10.20 -0.78
CA ARG A 405 -0.39 10.17 -0.07
C ARG A 405 -0.02 10.73 1.28
N SER A 406 -0.44 11.95 1.61
CA SER A 406 -0.16 12.57 2.90
C SER A 406 -0.47 11.54 4.00
N GLU A 407 0.60 10.97 4.56
CA GLU A 407 0.60 9.74 5.36
C GLU A 407 -0.10 9.93 6.72
N ASP A 408 -0.51 11.18 7.01
CA ASP A 408 -1.20 11.61 8.22
C ASP A 408 -2.66 11.14 8.32
N GLU A 409 -3.29 10.69 7.22
CA GLU A 409 -4.69 10.22 7.25
C GLU A 409 -4.87 8.83 7.91
N MET A 410 -3.80 8.04 8.08
CA MET A 410 -3.90 6.73 8.74
C MET A 410 -4.07 6.80 10.28
N GLY A 411 -3.89 7.98 10.87
CA GLY A 411 -4.06 8.21 12.31
C GLY A 411 -5.49 8.51 12.78
N ALA A 412 -6.47 8.57 11.87
CA ALA A 412 -7.85 8.96 12.18
C ALA A 412 -8.87 7.87 11.82
N CYS A 413 -8.80 6.72 12.49
CA CYS A 413 -9.94 5.80 12.57
C CYS A 413 -10.87 6.26 13.69
N GLU A 414 -11.74 7.24 13.44
CA GLU A 414 -12.93 7.48 14.29
C GLU A 414 -14.12 6.67 13.73
N HIS A 415 -14.77 5.90 14.61
CA HIS A 415 -16.00 5.15 14.33
C HIS A 415 -17.15 6.09 13.90
N PRO A 416 -18.06 5.67 13.00
CA PRO A 416 -19.26 6.43 12.73
C PRO A 416 -20.20 6.36 13.95
N SER A 417 -20.26 7.42 14.74
CA SER A 417 -21.36 7.62 15.68
C SER A 417 -22.64 7.93 14.90
N GLU A 418 -23.72 7.32 15.35
CA GLU A 418 -25.08 7.40 14.84
C GLU A 418 -25.52 8.85 14.57
N VAL A 419 -26.07 9.10 13.38
CA VAL A 419 -26.72 10.38 13.06
C VAL A 419 -28.17 10.27 13.51
N GLU A 420 -28.48 10.86 14.66
CA GLU A 420 -29.84 11.21 15.02
C GLU A 420 -30.38 12.27 14.04
N ALA A 421 -31.56 11.99 13.51
CA ALA A 421 -32.32 12.86 12.64
C ALA A 421 -32.88 14.06 13.43
N SER A 422 -32.77 15.26 12.86
CA SER A 422 -33.78 16.31 13.06
C SER A 422 -33.89 17.18 11.81
N ALA A 423 -35.14 17.35 11.38
CA ALA A 423 -35.58 18.22 10.32
C ALA A 423 -35.69 19.67 10.82
N ASP A 424 -35.46 20.65 9.94
CA ASP A 424 -36.49 21.59 9.47
C ASP A 424 -35.92 22.90 8.90
N SER A 425 -36.67 23.42 7.93
CA SER A 425 -36.74 24.81 7.43
C SER A 425 -35.59 25.30 6.54
N GLU A 426 -35.75 26.17 5.55
CA GLU A 426 -36.87 26.80 4.85
C GLU A 426 -36.22 27.50 3.63
N ALA A 427 -36.88 27.50 2.46
CA ALA A 427 -36.65 28.50 1.39
C ALA A 427 -37.67 29.66 1.58
N PRO A 428 -37.73 30.77 0.79
CA PRO A 428 -37.01 31.26 -0.42
C PRO A 428 -36.74 32.81 -0.32
N PRO A 429 -36.88 33.74 -1.32
CA PRO A 429 -36.88 33.71 -2.80
C PRO A 429 -36.05 34.83 -3.53
N ASP A 430 -35.94 34.66 -4.86
CA ASP A 430 -35.83 35.61 -6.01
C ASP A 430 -35.44 37.10 -5.87
N SER A 431 -34.59 37.57 -6.80
CA SER A 431 -34.95 38.68 -7.75
C SER A 431 -33.86 39.04 -8.79
N GLN A 432 -34.26 38.89 -10.07
CA GLN A 432 -34.20 39.81 -11.21
C GLN A 432 -32.95 40.64 -11.61
N THR A 433 -32.73 40.57 -12.92
CA THR A 433 -31.83 41.21 -13.92
C THR A 433 -31.94 42.75 -14.04
N PRO A 434 -31.04 43.47 -14.78
CA PRO A 434 -31.23 43.66 -16.25
C PRO A 434 -30.00 43.91 -17.17
N ASN A 435 -30.10 43.35 -18.39
CA ASN A 435 -29.80 43.85 -19.75
C ASN A 435 -28.56 44.72 -20.09
N ALA A 436 -27.85 44.29 -21.15
CA ALA A 436 -27.50 45.15 -22.31
C ALA A 436 -27.31 44.32 -23.62
N LYS A 437 -28.03 44.73 -24.67
CA LYS A 437 -27.95 44.28 -26.09
C LYS A 437 -26.61 44.79 -26.69
N THR A 438 -26.00 44.25 -27.76
CA THR A 438 -26.49 44.26 -29.15
C THR A 438 -25.40 43.71 -30.10
N LYS A 439 -25.80 42.92 -31.12
CA LYS A 439 -25.45 42.97 -32.56
C LYS A 439 -25.20 41.59 -33.19
N ALA A 440 -25.93 41.34 -34.27
CA ALA A 440 -25.92 40.14 -35.11
C ALA A 440 -25.47 40.48 -36.54
N LYS A 441 -24.86 39.50 -37.23
CA LYS A 441 -24.99 39.09 -38.67
C LYS A 441 -23.69 38.42 -39.21
N PRO A 442 -23.69 37.66 -40.34
CA PRO A 442 -24.20 36.28 -40.43
C PRO A 442 -23.27 35.32 -41.24
N GLY A 443 -23.61 34.02 -41.31
CA GLY A 443 -23.23 33.16 -42.44
C GLY A 443 -22.39 31.93 -42.11
N GLN A 444 -23.04 30.78 -41.94
CA GLN A 444 -22.40 29.46 -42.04
C GLN A 444 -23.12 28.61 -43.10
N ARG A 445 -22.33 28.09 -44.04
CA ARG A 445 -22.69 26.99 -44.95
C ARG A 445 -22.64 25.67 -44.16
N PRO A 446 -23.45 24.66 -44.53
CA PRO A 446 -23.50 23.40 -43.79
C PRO A 446 -22.26 22.55 -44.10
N LEU A 447 -21.51 22.17 -43.06
CA LEU A 447 -20.47 21.15 -43.13
C LEU A 447 -21.14 19.78 -42.92
N GLN A 448 -20.90 18.90 -43.90
CA GLN A 448 -21.25 17.48 -43.88
C GLN A 448 -20.70 16.83 -42.60
N GLY A 449 -21.53 16.02 -41.93
CA GLY A 449 -21.10 15.23 -40.77
C GLY A 449 -20.05 14.18 -41.19
N PRO A 450 -19.08 13.86 -40.33
CA PRO A 450 -18.20 12.73 -40.58
C PRO A 450 -19.00 11.43 -40.39
N GLU A 451 -18.84 10.56 -41.39
CA GLU A 451 -19.39 9.22 -41.48
C GLU A 451 -19.07 8.38 -40.23
N ALA A 452 -20.01 7.54 -39.84
CA ALA A 452 -19.86 6.58 -38.76
C ALA A 452 -18.63 5.69 -39.01
N THR A 453 -17.59 5.85 -38.20
CA THR A 453 -16.46 4.93 -38.12
C THR A 453 -16.99 3.55 -37.72
N SER A 454 -16.87 2.60 -38.63
CA SER A 454 -17.18 1.18 -38.43
C SER A 454 -16.42 0.65 -37.21
N ALA A 455 -17.13 0.00 -36.29
CA ALA A 455 -16.54 -0.72 -35.16
C ALA A 455 -15.50 -1.74 -35.67
N LEU A 456 -14.28 -1.67 -35.15
CA LEU A 456 -13.21 -2.60 -35.43
C LEU A 456 -13.58 -3.98 -34.88
N THR A 457 -13.29 -5.05 -35.62
CA THR A 457 -13.58 -6.41 -35.16
C THR A 457 -12.61 -6.87 -34.07
N GLU A 458 -13.02 -7.83 -33.25
CA GLU A 458 -12.23 -8.42 -32.15
C GLU A 458 -10.82 -8.84 -32.59
N GLU A 459 -10.70 -9.44 -33.77
CA GLU A 459 -9.42 -9.85 -34.35
C GLU A 459 -8.55 -8.66 -34.80
N GLN A 460 -9.18 -7.55 -35.22
CA GLN A 460 -8.49 -6.30 -35.57
C GLN A 460 -8.00 -5.58 -34.31
N ILE A 461 -8.78 -5.56 -33.23
CA ILE A 461 -8.38 -4.99 -31.94
C ILE A 461 -7.23 -5.80 -31.33
N ARG A 462 -7.33 -7.14 -31.32
CA ARG A 462 -6.25 -8.02 -30.87
C ARG A 462 -4.99 -7.87 -31.74
N LYS A 463 -5.13 -7.75 -33.06
CA LYS A 463 -4.02 -7.47 -33.98
C LYS A 463 -3.43 -6.08 -33.78
N LEU A 464 -4.21 -5.05 -33.45
CA LEU A 464 -3.70 -3.69 -33.19
C LEU A 464 -2.93 -3.63 -31.86
N VAL A 465 -3.45 -4.25 -30.80
CA VAL A 465 -2.74 -4.42 -29.52
C VAL A 465 -1.38 -5.11 -29.73
N MET A 466 -1.32 -6.10 -30.62
CA MET A 466 -0.12 -6.90 -30.90
C MET A 466 0.79 -6.31 -32.00
N ALA A 467 0.29 -5.57 -32.98
CA ALA A 467 1.06 -5.04 -34.11
C ALA A 467 1.85 -3.78 -33.75
N ASP A 468 1.30 -2.92 -32.88
CA ASP A 468 2.06 -1.80 -32.29
C ASP A 468 3.13 -2.29 -31.30
N SER A 469 3.12 -3.58 -30.93
CA SER A 469 4.08 -4.17 -30.00
C SER A 469 5.52 -4.18 -30.53
N ILE A 470 5.74 -4.27 -31.84
CA ILE A 470 7.11 -4.36 -32.39
C ILE A 470 7.73 -2.96 -32.50
N ASN A 471 6.98 -1.98 -33.02
CA ASN A 471 7.50 -0.63 -33.29
C ASN A 471 7.87 0.14 -32.02
N ASP A 472 7.17 -0.08 -30.91
CA ASP A 472 7.42 0.62 -29.65
C ASP A 472 8.49 -0.07 -28.76
N LEU A 473 8.84 -1.33 -29.05
CA LEU A 473 9.93 -2.04 -28.37
C LEU A 473 11.30 -1.77 -29.01
N LEU A 474 11.35 -1.47 -30.31
CA LEU A 474 12.59 -1.15 -31.04
C LEU A 474 13.44 -0.04 -30.37
N PRO A 475 12.87 1.10 -29.94
CA PRO A 475 13.64 2.17 -29.28
C PRO A 475 14.20 1.79 -27.90
N LEU A 476 13.63 0.75 -27.26
CA LEU A 476 14.02 0.29 -25.92
C LEU A 476 15.11 -0.80 -25.98
N LEU A 477 15.20 -1.52 -27.10
CA LEU A 477 16.23 -2.54 -27.35
C LEU A 477 17.54 -1.96 -27.88
N ASP A 478 17.51 -0.75 -28.47
CA ASP A 478 18.69 -0.04 -29.00
C ASP A 478 19.48 0.75 -27.92
N ARG A 479 19.10 0.66 -26.63
CA ARG A 479 19.79 1.25 -25.48
C ARG A 479 20.38 0.19 -24.57
#